data_AF-A0A4Y8M871-F1
#
_entry.id   AF-A0A4Y8M871-F1
#
_cell.length_a   1.000
_cell.length_b   1.000
_cell.length_c   1.000
_cell.angle_alpha   90.00
_cell.angle_beta   90.00
_cell.angle_gamma   90.00
#
_symmetry.space_group_name_H-M   'P 1'
#
loop_
_entity.id
_entity.type
_entity.pdbx_description
1 polymer ?
#
loop_
_entity_poly.entity_id
_entity_poly.type
_entity_poly.pdbx_seq_one_letter_code
_entity_poly.pdbx_strand_id
1 'polypeptide(L)'
;MEKRLNRSDLIFSLAFLLMLIIAVGAFFYGVKVGSDRTEARYATAEVSELAATPEPNAYQQQDLVSFYHTVFLSYREFQNDWFAAQEKWLSESTADRSSSMKELAKSAQNKYDAIKAVYVPPISPQLKSSQTSYLKSLKLFKEGFSLLAATANEGTAQMTMDKVNDNSYYKEGLAHSLDAQKEYYNSMLKWAASVDSDIPGEYDRPDVLTIAKWKTLPLIVKIKVSSDYLSEQAQLADFLPHDLTARIDQFIGSGQADKRKVKSFNAIAELLTSTEAVRSGDFIGMKSRIYESDQLPQLPFFFPEK
;
A
#
# COMPACT_ATOMS: atom_id res chain seq x y z
N MET A 1 23.95 7.04 -54.70
CA MET A 1 23.72 5.60 -54.93
C MET A 1 22.77 5.12 -53.85
N GLU A 2 21.47 5.31 -54.06
CA GLU A 2 20.45 4.91 -53.09
C GLU A 2 20.18 3.41 -53.23
N LYS A 3 20.70 2.61 -52.29
CA LYS A 3 20.36 1.20 -52.16
C LYS A 3 18.90 1.10 -51.68
N ARG A 4 17.97 1.00 -52.63
CA ARG A 4 16.60 0.55 -52.34
C ARG A 4 16.70 -0.85 -51.72
N LEU A 5 16.10 -1.05 -50.55
CA LEU A 5 16.03 -2.37 -49.91
C LEU A 5 15.40 -3.36 -50.89
N ASN A 6 16.05 -4.52 -51.04
CA ASN A 6 15.55 -5.57 -51.90
C ASN A 6 14.27 -6.15 -51.26
N ARG A 7 13.29 -6.58 -52.06
CA ARG A 7 12.00 -7.11 -51.54
C ARG A 7 12.19 -8.27 -50.55
N SER A 8 13.27 -9.03 -50.71
CA SER A 8 13.69 -10.09 -49.78
C SER A 8 14.01 -9.56 -48.38
N ASP A 9 14.65 -8.40 -48.28
CA ASP A 9 15.13 -7.83 -47.02
C ASP A 9 13.95 -7.28 -46.21
N LEU A 10 12.97 -6.69 -46.91
CA LEU A 10 11.69 -6.25 -46.32
C LEU A 10 10.89 -7.42 -45.73
N ILE A 11 10.81 -8.55 -46.44
CA ILE A 11 10.12 -9.75 -45.96
C ILE A 11 10.85 -10.34 -44.74
N PHE A 12 12.18 -10.36 -44.76
CA PHE A 12 12.98 -10.85 -43.63
C PHE A 12 12.81 -9.97 -42.37
N SER A 13 12.87 -8.64 -42.52
CA SER A 13 12.63 -7.71 -41.41
C SER A 13 11.21 -7.84 -40.86
N LEU A 14 10.21 -8.04 -41.72
CA LEU A 14 8.82 -8.20 -41.29
C LEU A 14 8.62 -9.53 -40.54
N ALA A 15 9.22 -10.62 -41.01
CA ALA A 15 9.19 -11.91 -40.33
C ALA A 15 9.90 -11.87 -38.97
N PHE A 16 11.04 -11.18 -38.89
CA PHE A 16 11.76 -10.99 -37.63
C PHE A 16 10.95 -10.18 -36.61
N LEU A 17 10.29 -9.11 -37.06
CA LEU A 17 9.47 -8.26 -36.20
C LEU A 17 8.21 -9.00 -35.72
N LEU A 18 7.60 -9.81 -36.59
CA LEU A 18 6.50 -10.71 -36.22
C LEU A 18 6.93 -11.73 -35.18
N MET A 19 8.10 -12.37 -35.36
CA MET A 19 8.65 -13.33 -34.39
C MET A 19 8.89 -12.67 -33.03
N LEU A 20 9.40 -11.43 -33.01
CA LEU A 20 9.63 -10.67 -31.78
C LEU A 20 8.32 -10.43 -31.02
N ILE A 21 7.26 -10.03 -31.71
CA ILE A 21 5.93 -9.81 -31.10
C ILE A 21 5.38 -11.12 -30.52
N ILE A 22 5.50 -12.22 -31.25
CA ILE A 22 5.05 -13.55 -30.78
C ILE A 22 5.86 -13.99 -29.54
N ALA A 23 7.18 -13.79 -29.53
CA ALA A 23 8.03 -14.14 -28.40
C ALA A 23 7.68 -13.32 -27.14
N VAL A 24 7.43 -12.02 -27.30
CA VAL A 24 6.99 -11.15 -26.20
C VAL A 24 5.61 -11.55 -25.70
N GLY A 25 4.66 -11.85 -26.59
CA GLY A 25 3.33 -12.34 -26.22
C GLY A 25 3.38 -13.68 -25.47
N ALA A 26 4.20 -14.61 -25.94
CA ALA A 26 4.43 -15.90 -25.28
C ALA A 26 5.14 -15.74 -23.93
N PHE A 27 6.06 -14.79 -23.79
CA PHE A 27 6.71 -14.46 -22.52
C PHE A 27 5.69 -13.94 -21.49
N PHE A 28 4.87 -12.94 -21.84
CA PHE A 28 3.85 -12.42 -20.93
C PHE A 28 2.78 -13.46 -20.59
N TYR A 29 2.38 -14.29 -21.56
CA TYR A 29 1.47 -15.41 -21.30
C TYR A 29 2.11 -16.46 -20.38
N GLY A 30 3.39 -16.76 -20.57
CA GLY A 30 4.15 -17.65 -19.68
C GLY A 30 4.29 -17.12 -18.25
N VAL A 31 4.50 -15.80 -18.08
CA VAL A 31 4.50 -15.14 -16.77
C VAL A 31 3.13 -15.25 -16.10
N LYS A 32 2.04 -14.99 -16.84
CA LYS A 32 0.66 -15.13 -16.33
C LYS A 32 0.34 -16.56 -15.91
N VAL A 33 0.56 -17.54 -16.78
CA VAL A 33 0.34 -18.97 -16.47
C VAL A 33 1.24 -19.44 -15.34
N GLY A 34 2.47 -18.91 -15.24
CA GLY A 34 3.38 -19.14 -14.12
C GLY A 34 2.78 -18.65 -12.80
N SER A 35 2.27 -17.41 -12.78
CA SER A 35 1.59 -16.80 -11.63
C SER A 35 0.35 -17.60 -11.23
N ASP A 36 -0.53 -17.89 -12.19
CA ASP A 36 -1.77 -18.64 -11.97
C ASP A 36 -1.48 -20.04 -11.42
N ARG A 37 -0.41 -20.70 -11.90
CA ARG A 37 -0.01 -22.03 -11.42
C ARG A 37 0.65 -22.00 -10.05
N THR A 38 1.39 -20.93 -9.72
CA THR A 38 1.87 -20.73 -8.34
C THR A 38 0.69 -20.47 -7.41
N GLU A 39 -0.23 -19.57 -7.75
CA GLU A 39 -1.44 -19.29 -6.98
C GLU A 39 -2.31 -20.52 -6.81
N ALA A 40 -2.53 -21.31 -7.87
CA ALA A 40 -3.27 -22.57 -7.79
C ALA A 40 -2.59 -23.59 -6.87
N ARG A 41 -1.25 -23.67 -6.86
CA ARG A 41 -0.52 -24.55 -5.93
C ARG A 41 -0.65 -24.12 -4.48
N TYR A 42 -0.74 -22.82 -4.20
CA TYR A 42 -1.06 -22.32 -2.87
C TYR A 42 -2.53 -22.61 -2.50
N ALA A 43 -3.48 -22.39 -3.41
CA ALA A 43 -4.89 -22.73 -3.20
C ALA A 43 -5.14 -24.24 -3.00
N THR A 44 -4.36 -25.12 -3.65
CA THR A 44 -4.50 -26.57 -3.44
C THR A 44 -3.90 -27.03 -2.11
N ALA A 45 -2.94 -26.28 -1.54
CA ALA A 45 -2.44 -26.52 -0.19
C ALA A 45 -3.49 -26.15 0.88
N GLU A 46 -4.28 -25.08 0.65
CA GLU A 46 -5.40 -24.70 1.51
C GLU A 46 -6.52 -25.77 1.55
N VAL A 47 -6.79 -26.47 0.43
CA VAL A 47 -7.82 -27.53 0.40
C VAL A 47 -7.39 -28.78 1.19
N SER A 48 -6.09 -29.03 1.36
CA SER A 48 -5.58 -30.15 2.15
C SER A 48 -5.60 -29.89 3.67
N GLU A 49 -5.79 -28.64 4.10
CA GLU A 49 -5.88 -28.25 5.52
C GLU A 49 -7.33 -28.17 6.04
N LEU A 50 -8.34 -28.33 5.17
CA LEU A 50 -9.77 -28.34 5.54
C LEU A 50 -10.24 -29.61 6.29
N ALA A 51 -9.32 -30.51 6.68
CA ALA A 51 -9.60 -31.74 7.42
C ALA A 51 -9.04 -31.72 8.86
N ALA A 52 -8.93 -30.55 9.47
CA ALA A 52 -8.69 -30.40 10.91
C ALA A 52 -9.81 -29.58 11.56
N THR A 53 -10.16 -30.01 12.77
CA THR A 53 -11.01 -29.38 13.80
C THR A 53 -11.03 -27.84 13.79
N PRO A 54 -12.09 -27.18 14.32
CA PRO A 54 -12.25 -25.72 14.24
C PRO A 54 -11.02 -25.02 14.82
N GLU A 55 -10.19 -24.46 13.92
CA GLU A 55 -8.94 -23.82 14.28
C GLU A 55 -9.20 -22.58 15.13
N PRO A 56 -8.41 -22.35 16.19
CA PRO A 56 -8.52 -21.17 17.03
C PRO A 56 -8.34 -19.91 16.19
N ASN A 57 -9.37 -19.07 16.18
CA ASN A 57 -9.48 -17.72 15.60
C ASN A 57 -8.20 -17.19 14.90
N ALA A 58 -8.18 -17.22 13.57
CA ALA A 58 -7.05 -16.89 12.69
C ALA A 58 -6.41 -15.50 12.88
N TYR A 59 -7.06 -14.59 13.60
CA TYR A 59 -6.61 -13.23 13.81
C TYR A 59 -6.74 -12.86 15.28
N GLN A 60 -5.80 -13.30 16.12
CA GLN A 60 -5.82 -12.95 17.53
C GLN A 60 -5.22 -11.57 17.76
N GLN A 61 -5.61 -10.92 18.87
CA GLN A 61 -5.06 -9.61 19.25
C GLN A 61 -3.52 -9.63 19.33
N GLN A 62 -2.95 -10.74 19.83
CA GLN A 62 -1.50 -10.91 19.94
C GLN A 62 -0.82 -10.94 18.57
N ASP A 63 -1.44 -11.55 17.56
CA ASP A 63 -0.87 -11.63 16.21
C ASP A 63 -0.82 -10.23 15.58
N LEU A 64 -1.89 -9.43 15.73
CA LEU A 64 -1.94 -8.05 15.25
C LEU A 64 -0.87 -7.18 15.93
N VAL A 65 -0.71 -7.28 17.25
CA VAL A 65 0.29 -6.52 18.01
C VAL A 65 1.71 -6.94 17.66
N SER A 66 1.95 -8.25 17.55
CA SER A 66 3.24 -8.78 17.14
C SER A 66 3.61 -8.27 15.74
N PHE A 67 2.67 -8.37 14.79
CA PHE A 67 2.85 -7.87 13.43
C PHE A 67 3.13 -6.36 13.41
N TYR A 68 2.42 -5.58 14.24
CA TYR A 68 2.66 -4.15 14.37
C TYR A 68 4.12 -3.84 14.68
N HIS A 69 4.67 -4.42 15.74
CA HIS A 69 6.02 -4.10 16.21
C HIS A 69 7.12 -4.68 15.31
N THR A 70 6.89 -5.86 14.74
CA THR A 70 7.94 -6.63 14.06
C THR A 70 7.95 -6.43 12.54
N VAL A 71 6.81 -6.11 11.94
CA VAL A 71 6.68 -5.93 10.48
C VAL A 71 6.29 -4.50 10.13
N PHE A 72 5.13 -4.05 10.61
CA PHE A 72 4.55 -2.78 10.19
C PHE A 72 5.42 -1.58 10.60
N LEU A 73 5.89 -1.53 11.86
CA LEU A 73 6.69 -0.42 12.37
C LEU A 73 8.04 -0.32 11.64
N SER A 74 8.72 -1.46 11.45
CA SER A 74 9.97 -1.51 10.68
C SER A 74 9.80 -0.95 9.27
N TYR A 75 8.67 -1.28 8.62
CA TYR A 75 8.35 -0.73 7.31
C TYR A 75 8.02 0.78 7.35
N ARG A 76 7.25 1.22 8.36
CA ARG A 76 6.94 2.64 8.57
C ARG A 76 8.16 3.50 8.79
N GLU A 77 9.18 2.99 9.49
CA GLU A 77 10.45 3.70 9.65
C GLU A 77 11.11 4.00 8.30
N PHE A 78 11.14 3.04 7.37
CA PHE A 78 11.63 3.28 6.01
C PHE A 78 10.77 4.31 5.26
N GLN A 79 9.44 4.24 5.38
CA GLN A 79 8.57 5.25 4.75
C GLN A 79 8.83 6.65 5.30
N ASN A 80 9.05 6.78 6.61
CA ASN A 80 9.39 8.05 7.23
C ASN A 80 10.75 8.57 6.74
N ASP A 81 11.76 7.70 6.61
CA ASP A 81 13.05 8.06 6.01
C ASP A 81 12.86 8.60 4.58
N TRP A 82 11.98 7.97 3.80
CA TRP A 82 11.63 8.41 2.45
C TRP A 82 10.98 9.79 2.43
N PHE A 83 9.95 10.02 3.24
CA PHE A 83 9.29 11.33 3.31
C PHE A 83 10.24 12.43 3.79
N ALA A 84 11.08 12.15 4.79
CA ALA A 84 12.08 13.09 5.27
C ALA A 84 13.12 13.45 4.18
N ALA A 85 13.52 12.48 3.37
CA ALA A 85 14.40 12.74 2.23
C ALA A 85 13.73 13.64 1.19
N GLN A 86 12.47 13.39 0.85
CA GLN A 86 11.71 14.23 -0.09
C GLN A 86 11.60 15.68 0.42
N GLU A 87 11.19 15.87 1.68
CA GLU A 87 11.08 17.19 2.31
C GLU A 87 12.42 17.93 2.27
N LYS A 88 13.51 17.24 2.62
CA LYS A 88 14.86 17.80 2.57
C LYS A 88 15.26 18.23 1.15
N TRP A 89 14.98 17.40 0.14
CA TRP A 89 15.33 17.74 -1.25
C TRP A 89 14.57 18.96 -1.76
N LEU A 90 13.31 19.10 -1.37
CA LEU A 90 12.46 20.22 -1.80
C LEU A 90 12.77 21.53 -1.05
N SER A 91 13.23 21.43 0.20
CA SER A 91 13.58 22.59 1.04
C SER A 91 15.03 23.06 0.88
N GLU A 92 15.97 22.16 0.58
CA GLU A 92 17.41 22.45 0.48
C GLU A 92 17.94 22.21 -0.94
N SER A 93 18.17 23.29 -1.69
CA SER A 93 18.70 23.21 -3.06
C SER A 93 20.09 22.54 -3.17
N THR A 94 20.86 22.53 -2.08
CA THR A 94 22.20 21.91 -2.00
C THR A 94 22.18 20.49 -1.45
N ALA A 95 21.01 19.90 -1.21
CA ALA A 95 20.92 18.54 -0.68
C ALA A 95 21.60 17.52 -1.62
N ASP A 96 22.43 16.65 -1.04
CA ASP A 96 23.05 15.54 -1.77
C ASP A 96 22.05 14.39 -1.94
N ARG A 97 21.25 14.49 -3.00
CA ARG A 97 20.22 13.50 -3.37
C ARG A 97 20.83 12.15 -3.72
N SER A 98 22.04 12.12 -4.27
CA SER A 98 22.75 10.86 -4.57
C SER A 98 23.08 10.11 -3.28
N SER A 99 23.61 10.80 -2.27
CA SER A 99 23.86 10.20 -0.95
C SER A 99 22.56 9.75 -0.29
N SER A 100 21.53 10.62 -0.26
CA SER A 100 20.22 10.27 0.31
C SER A 100 19.61 9.02 -0.35
N MET A 101 19.68 8.89 -1.68
CA MET A 101 19.19 7.69 -2.38
C MET A 101 19.94 6.41 -1.96
N LYS A 102 21.25 6.47 -1.76
CA LYS A 102 22.04 5.33 -1.27
C LYS A 102 21.67 4.96 0.17
N GLU A 103 21.44 5.97 1.01
CA GLU A 103 20.97 5.78 2.39
C GLU A 103 19.58 5.16 2.42
N LEU A 104 18.66 5.61 1.58
CA LEU A 104 17.32 5.04 1.45
C LEU A 104 17.36 3.59 0.96
N ALA A 105 18.20 3.27 -0.03
CA ALA A 105 18.37 1.90 -0.48
C ALA A 105 18.92 1.00 0.63
N LYS A 106 19.88 1.51 1.42
CA LYS A 106 20.40 0.81 2.59
C LYS A 106 19.34 0.64 3.68
N SER A 107 18.54 1.67 3.96
CA SER A 107 17.42 1.60 4.90
C SER A 107 16.43 0.51 4.47
N ALA A 108 16.03 0.51 3.18
CA ALA A 108 15.14 -0.49 2.63
C ALA A 108 15.68 -1.93 2.80
N GLN A 109 16.96 -2.16 2.52
CA GLN A 109 17.61 -3.45 2.71
C GLN A 109 17.64 -3.86 4.20
N ASN A 110 17.99 -2.94 5.10
CA ASN A 110 18.02 -3.22 6.54
C ASN A 110 16.64 -3.59 7.07
N LYS A 111 15.59 -2.86 6.67
CA LYS A 111 14.20 -3.18 7.07
C LYS A 111 13.74 -4.49 6.45
N TYR A 112 14.15 -4.79 5.22
CA TYR A 112 13.84 -6.07 4.58
C TYR A 112 14.41 -7.24 5.39
N ASP A 113 15.68 -7.16 5.78
CA ASP A 113 16.34 -8.22 6.56
C ASP A 113 15.71 -8.38 7.95
N ALA A 114 15.33 -7.27 8.60
CA ALA A 114 14.60 -7.29 9.87
C ALA A 114 13.23 -7.99 9.74
N ILE A 115 12.41 -7.60 8.76
CA ILE A 115 11.07 -8.16 8.54
C ILE A 115 11.14 -9.62 8.09
N LYS A 116 12.14 -9.99 7.29
CA LYS A 116 12.30 -11.35 6.76
C LYS A 116 12.61 -12.36 7.88
N ALA A 117 13.29 -11.94 8.93
CA ALA A 117 13.62 -12.80 10.07
C ALA A 117 12.40 -13.11 10.96
N VAL A 118 11.30 -12.38 10.80
CA VAL A 118 10.08 -12.53 11.60
C VAL A 118 9.23 -13.67 11.08
N TYR A 119 8.84 -14.58 11.97
CA TYR A 119 7.83 -15.60 11.68
C TYR A 119 6.42 -15.01 11.85
N VAL A 120 5.62 -15.06 10.77
CA VAL A 120 4.19 -14.75 10.78
C VAL A 120 3.43 -16.06 10.56
N PRO A 121 2.56 -16.47 11.50
CA PRO A 121 1.80 -17.72 11.41
C PRO A 121 0.96 -17.82 10.11
N PRO A 122 1.01 -18.96 9.39
CA PRO A 122 0.19 -19.17 8.18
C PRO A 122 -1.32 -19.13 8.42
N ILE A 123 -1.75 -19.44 9.66
CA ILE A 123 -3.17 -19.38 10.07
C ILE A 123 -3.77 -17.98 9.89
N SER A 124 -2.94 -16.92 9.80
CA SER A 124 -3.34 -15.54 9.52
C SER A 124 -2.96 -15.14 8.07
N PRO A 125 -3.69 -15.62 7.03
CA PRO A 125 -3.25 -15.47 5.64
C PRO A 125 -3.08 -14.00 5.21
N GLN A 126 -3.92 -13.08 5.70
CA GLN A 126 -3.78 -11.64 5.38
C GLN A 126 -2.52 -11.03 6.00
N LEU A 127 -2.15 -11.41 7.22
CA LEU A 127 -0.90 -10.96 7.84
C LEU A 127 0.30 -11.52 7.07
N LYS A 128 0.24 -12.78 6.63
CA LYS A 128 1.30 -13.39 5.83
C LYS A 128 1.45 -12.74 4.46
N SER A 129 0.32 -12.45 3.81
CA SER A 129 0.27 -11.72 2.55
C SER A 129 0.86 -10.30 2.71
N SER A 130 0.45 -9.59 3.76
CA SER A 130 0.97 -8.26 4.11
C SER A 130 2.49 -8.27 4.30
N GLN A 131 3.04 -9.21 5.08
CA GLN A 131 4.49 -9.38 5.24
C GLN A 131 5.18 -9.56 3.88
N THR A 132 4.63 -10.44 3.04
CA THR A 132 5.21 -10.77 1.73
C THR A 132 5.23 -9.55 0.81
N SER A 133 4.14 -8.77 0.80
CA SER A 133 4.04 -7.54 0.00
C SER A 133 4.98 -6.44 0.52
N TYR A 134 5.15 -6.27 1.83
CA TYR A 134 6.16 -5.35 2.37
C TYR A 134 7.59 -5.77 1.98
N LEU A 135 7.92 -7.07 2.03
CA LEU A 135 9.23 -7.56 1.61
C LEU A 135 9.48 -7.30 0.11
N LYS A 136 8.49 -7.53 -0.75
CA LYS A 136 8.58 -7.20 -2.18
C LYS A 136 8.77 -5.70 -2.39
N SER A 137 7.99 -4.88 -1.68
CA SER A 137 8.06 -3.42 -1.72
C SER A 137 9.46 -2.90 -1.38
N LEU A 138 10.02 -3.31 -0.23
CA LEU A 138 11.36 -2.90 0.21
C LEU A 138 12.45 -3.32 -0.78
N LYS A 139 12.35 -4.53 -1.32
CA LYS A 139 13.29 -5.01 -2.33
C LYS A 139 13.25 -4.12 -3.58
N LEU A 140 12.07 -3.80 -4.08
CA LEU A 140 11.91 -2.96 -5.27
C LEU A 140 12.38 -1.52 -5.00
N PHE A 141 12.05 -0.93 -3.86
CA PHE A 141 12.54 0.41 -3.50
C PHE A 141 14.06 0.46 -3.40
N LYS A 142 14.69 -0.56 -2.81
CA LYS A 142 16.15 -0.67 -2.78
C LYS A 142 16.74 -0.63 -4.19
N GLU A 143 16.23 -1.45 -5.11
CA GLU A 143 16.74 -1.49 -6.50
C GLU A 143 16.51 -0.16 -7.21
N GLY A 144 15.29 0.41 -7.09
CA GLY A 144 14.94 1.70 -7.69
C GLY A 144 15.82 2.86 -7.20
N PHE A 145 15.99 3.01 -5.89
CA PHE A 145 16.82 4.05 -5.30
C PHE A 145 18.31 3.85 -5.60
N SER A 146 18.80 2.60 -5.60
CA SER A 146 20.20 2.29 -5.97
C SER A 146 20.50 2.69 -7.40
N LEU A 147 19.58 2.41 -8.33
CA LEU A 147 19.69 2.79 -9.73
C LEU A 147 19.67 4.31 -9.91
N LEU A 148 18.73 4.99 -9.26
CA LEU A 148 18.54 6.44 -9.40
C LEU A 148 19.65 7.26 -8.74
N ALA A 149 20.31 6.73 -7.71
CA ALA A 149 21.37 7.41 -6.99
C ALA A 149 22.48 7.99 -7.90
N ALA A 150 22.82 7.31 -9.00
CA ALA A 150 23.87 7.76 -9.92
C ALA A 150 23.55 9.09 -10.61
N THR A 151 22.26 9.39 -10.84
CA THR A 151 21.82 10.58 -11.59
C THR A 151 20.97 11.53 -10.73
N ALA A 152 20.87 11.27 -9.42
CA ALA A 152 19.96 11.97 -8.52
C ALA A 152 20.31 13.46 -8.32
N ASN A 153 21.58 13.82 -8.49
CA ASN A 153 22.06 15.21 -8.40
C ASN A 153 21.98 15.97 -9.74
N GLU A 154 21.59 15.30 -10.82
CA GLU A 154 21.42 15.94 -12.13
C GLU A 154 20.08 16.68 -12.19
N GLY A 155 20.14 18.01 -12.19
CA GLY A 155 18.96 18.87 -12.29
C GLY A 155 18.36 19.27 -10.94
N THR A 156 17.11 19.71 -10.95
CA THR A 156 16.40 20.20 -9.75
C THR A 156 15.83 19.05 -8.92
N ALA A 157 15.44 19.31 -7.67
CA ALA A 157 14.77 18.34 -6.82
C ALA A 157 13.48 17.80 -7.47
N GLN A 158 12.72 18.67 -8.15
CA GLN A 158 11.53 18.26 -8.89
C GLN A 158 11.84 17.27 -10.01
N MET A 159 12.91 17.50 -10.77
CA MET A 159 13.33 16.54 -11.81
C MET A 159 13.74 15.19 -11.21
N THR A 160 14.37 15.18 -10.03
CA THR A 160 14.68 13.94 -9.31
C THR A 160 13.39 13.23 -8.88
N MET A 161 12.39 13.97 -8.39
CA MET A 161 11.08 13.43 -8.01
C MET A 161 10.34 12.83 -9.20
N ASP A 162 10.36 13.50 -10.35
CA ASP A 162 9.75 12.99 -11.58
C ASP A 162 10.43 11.68 -12.04
N LYS A 163 11.77 11.62 -11.99
CA LYS A 163 12.53 10.39 -12.27
C LYS A 163 12.16 9.23 -11.33
N VAL A 164 11.91 9.51 -10.04
CA VAL A 164 11.44 8.50 -9.08
C VAL A 164 10.05 8.03 -9.45
N ASN A 165 9.13 8.96 -9.67
CA ASN A 165 7.75 8.67 -10.00
C ASN A 165 7.61 7.89 -11.31
N ASP A 166 8.52 8.06 -12.27
CA ASP A 166 8.54 7.31 -13.53
C ASP A 166 9.24 5.95 -13.46
N ASN A 167 10.00 5.68 -12.40
CA ASN A 167 10.74 4.44 -12.24
C ASN A 167 9.81 3.23 -11.99
N SER A 168 9.98 2.15 -12.76
CA SER A 168 9.13 0.95 -12.65
C SER A 168 9.26 0.25 -11.30
N TYR A 169 10.49 0.11 -10.77
CA TYR A 169 10.70 -0.47 -9.44
C TYR A 169 10.01 0.36 -8.36
N TYR A 170 10.03 1.69 -8.46
CA TYR A 170 9.31 2.55 -7.53
C TYR A 170 7.79 2.34 -7.62
N LYS A 171 7.21 2.36 -8.83
CA LYS A 171 5.76 2.15 -9.04
C LYS A 171 5.28 0.79 -8.53
N GLU A 172 6.01 -0.28 -8.84
CA GLU A 172 5.67 -1.62 -8.35
C GLU A 172 5.90 -1.77 -6.83
N GLY A 173 6.97 -1.16 -6.31
CA GLY A 173 7.24 -1.13 -4.88
C GLY A 173 6.16 -0.39 -4.09
N LEU A 174 5.65 0.69 -4.66
CA LEU A 174 4.51 1.47 -4.18
C LEU A 174 3.22 0.65 -4.16
N ALA A 175 2.90 -0.04 -5.25
CA ALA A 175 1.73 -0.92 -5.29
C ALA A 175 1.78 -1.99 -4.19
N HIS A 176 2.90 -2.69 -4.06
CA HIS A 176 3.08 -3.68 -3.00
C HIS A 176 3.05 -3.08 -1.58
N SER A 177 3.51 -1.85 -1.39
CA SER A 177 3.36 -1.15 -0.11
C SER A 177 1.90 -0.98 0.28
N LEU A 178 1.08 -0.55 -0.68
CA LEU A 178 -0.31 -0.22 -0.45
C LEU A 178 -1.16 -1.48 -0.29
N ASP A 179 -0.86 -2.52 -1.07
CA ASP A 179 -1.44 -3.86 -0.88
C ASP A 179 -1.13 -4.39 0.52
N ALA A 180 0.12 -4.26 0.97
CA ALA A 180 0.50 -4.70 2.31
C ALA A 180 -0.25 -3.95 3.41
N GLN A 181 -0.41 -2.63 3.27
CA GLN A 181 -1.20 -1.83 4.20
C GLN A 181 -2.67 -2.29 4.21
N LYS A 182 -3.26 -2.45 3.03
CA LYS A 182 -4.63 -2.93 2.86
C LYS A 182 -4.85 -4.28 3.52
N GLU A 183 -3.97 -5.26 3.28
CA GLU A 183 -4.08 -6.58 3.92
C GLU A 183 -3.95 -6.52 5.45
N TYR A 184 -3.09 -5.63 5.96
CA TYR A 184 -2.98 -5.46 7.40
C TYR A 184 -4.28 -4.88 8.00
N TYR A 185 -4.88 -3.86 7.39
CA TYR A 185 -6.17 -3.34 7.85
C TYR A 185 -7.33 -4.33 7.65
N ASN A 186 -7.29 -5.15 6.60
CA ASN A 186 -8.27 -6.24 6.42
C ASN A 186 -8.20 -7.25 7.58
N SER A 187 -6.99 -7.58 8.06
CA SER A 187 -6.80 -8.48 9.21
C SER A 187 -7.40 -7.90 10.50
N MET A 188 -7.37 -6.57 10.66
CA MET A 188 -8.00 -5.89 11.79
C MET A 188 -9.53 -5.96 11.72
N LEU A 189 -10.11 -5.91 10.52
CA LEU A 189 -11.54 -6.11 10.31
C LEU A 189 -11.96 -7.54 10.67
N LYS A 190 -11.17 -8.54 10.25
CA LYS A 190 -11.40 -9.95 10.61
C LYS A 190 -11.33 -10.18 12.12
N TRP A 191 -10.34 -9.57 12.78
CA TRP A 191 -10.27 -9.56 14.25
C TRP A 191 -11.54 -8.95 14.86
N ALA A 192 -11.98 -7.78 14.38
CA ALA A 192 -13.13 -7.09 14.94
C ALA A 192 -14.42 -7.94 14.83
N ALA A 193 -14.65 -8.55 13.67
CA ALA A 193 -15.77 -9.46 13.45
C ALA A 193 -15.73 -10.72 14.33
N SER A 194 -14.55 -11.11 14.81
CA SER A 194 -14.41 -12.25 15.73
C SER A 194 -14.73 -11.90 17.18
N VAL A 195 -14.71 -10.61 17.53
CA VAL A 195 -15.02 -10.12 18.89
C VAL A 195 -16.44 -9.55 18.96
N ASP A 196 -16.93 -8.96 17.88
CA ASP A 196 -18.28 -8.43 17.75
C ASP A 196 -18.94 -8.97 16.46
N SER A 197 -19.99 -9.78 16.63
CA SER A 197 -20.71 -10.42 15.52
C SER A 197 -21.51 -9.46 14.66
N ASP A 198 -21.77 -8.24 15.14
CA ASP A 198 -22.48 -7.21 14.36
C ASP A 198 -21.53 -6.53 13.35
N ILE A 199 -20.21 -6.73 13.50
CA ILE A 199 -19.20 -6.24 12.55
C ILE A 199 -18.99 -7.29 11.45
N PRO A 200 -19.11 -6.92 10.17
CA PRO A 200 -18.90 -7.86 9.08
C PRO A 200 -17.40 -8.17 8.95
N GLY A 201 -17.05 -9.45 8.80
CA GLY A 201 -15.65 -9.88 8.59
C GLY A 201 -15.07 -9.52 7.22
N GLU A 202 -15.91 -9.11 6.28
CA GLU A 202 -15.56 -8.62 4.95
C GLU A 202 -16.46 -7.46 4.59
N TYR A 203 -15.94 -6.49 3.85
CA TYR A 203 -16.73 -5.35 3.41
C TYR A 203 -16.24 -4.86 2.05
N ASP A 204 -17.07 -5.02 1.04
CA ASP A 204 -16.83 -4.42 -0.27
C ASP A 204 -17.54 -3.08 -0.34
N ARG A 205 -16.76 -2.03 -0.61
CA ARG A 205 -17.28 -0.68 -0.78
C ARG A 205 -18.11 -0.63 -2.06
N PRO A 206 -19.37 -0.12 -2.02
CA PRO A 206 -20.11 0.14 -3.24
C PRO A 206 -19.41 1.23 -4.07
N ASP A 207 -19.60 1.23 -5.39
CA ASP A 207 -19.04 2.25 -6.30
C ASP A 207 -19.30 3.69 -5.82
N VAL A 208 -20.48 3.93 -5.24
CA VAL A 208 -20.85 5.18 -4.60
C VAL A 208 -21.25 4.94 -3.15
N LEU A 209 -20.31 5.18 -2.24
CA LEU A 209 -20.61 5.20 -0.81
C LEU A 209 -21.14 6.57 -0.39
N THR A 210 -22.46 6.68 -0.18
CA THR A 210 -23.10 7.94 0.25
C THR A 210 -22.71 8.33 1.67
N ILE A 211 -22.77 9.62 1.99
CA ILE A 211 -22.55 10.11 3.38
C ILE A 211 -23.54 9.47 4.36
N ALA A 212 -24.79 9.26 3.95
CA ALA A 212 -25.81 8.63 4.78
C ALA A 212 -25.39 7.20 5.15
N LYS A 213 -24.91 6.41 4.18
CA LYS A 213 -24.43 5.05 4.45
C LYS A 213 -23.12 5.04 5.24
N TRP A 214 -22.18 5.92 4.92
CA TRP A 214 -20.92 6.08 5.65
C TRP A 214 -21.14 6.27 7.16
N LYS A 215 -22.10 7.13 7.54
CA LYS A 215 -22.43 7.42 8.94
C LYS A 215 -22.90 6.18 9.73
N THR A 216 -23.42 5.15 9.06
CA THR A 216 -23.90 3.93 9.74
C THR A 216 -22.83 2.85 9.85
N LEU A 217 -21.64 3.05 9.27
CA LEU A 217 -20.59 2.03 9.30
C LEU A 217 -19.85 2.06 10.64
N PRO A 218 -19.54 0.90 11.23
CA PRO A 218 -18.60 0.81 12.35
C PRO A 218 -17.26 1.44 11.99
N LEU A 219 -16.56 2.03 12.97
CA LEU A 219 -15.28 2.70 12.72
C LEU A 219 -14.26 1.80 12.02
N ILE A 220 -14.15 0.53 12.42
CA ILE A 220 -13.19 -0.40 11.80
C ILE A 220 -13.48 -0.63 10.30
N VAL A 221 -14.77 -0.64 9.91
CA VAL A 221 -15.18 -0.74 8.51
C VAL A 221 -14.82 0.54 7.76
N LYS A 222 -15.03 1.71 8.36
CA LYS A 222 -14.62 3.01 7.78
C LYS A 222 -13.11 3.07 7.54
N ILE A 223 -12.31 2.59 8.50
CA ILE A 223 -10.84 2.53 8.38
C ILE A 223 -10.42 1.61 7.22
N LYS A 224 -11.04 0.42 7.10
CA LYS A 224 -10.81 -0.48 5.97
C LYS A 224 -11.15 0.20 4.65
N VAL A 225 -12.30 0.88 4.56
CA VAL A 225 -12.72 1.62 3.36
C VAL A 225 -11.72 2.71 2.97
N SER A 226 -11.18 3.43 3.95
CA SER A 226 -10.11 4.41 3.73
C SER A 226 -8.81 3.74 3.26
N SER A 227 -8.48 2.56 3.78
CA SER A 227 -7.30 1.80 3.35
C SER A 227 -7.42 1.31 1.91
N ASP A 228 -8.59 0.84 1.50
CA ASP A 228 -8.85 0.46 0.11
C ASP A 228 -8.74 1.66 -0.82
N TYR A 229 -9.33 2.79 -0.42
CA TYR A 229 -9.25 4.03 -1.19
C TYR A 229 -7.80 4.46 -1.43
N LEU A 230 -6.96 4.48 -0.39
CA LEU A 230 -5.55 4.86 -0.54
C LEU A 230 -4.77 3.90 -1.46
N SER A 231 -5.10 2.60 -1.40
CA SER A 231 -4.53 1.60 -2.32
C SER A 231 -4.95 1.85 -3.76
N GLU A 232 -6.22 2.18 -4.02
CA GLU A 232 -6.74 2.52 -5.35
C GLU A 232 -6.12 3.79 -5.93
N GLN A 233 -5.80 4.79 -5.08
CA GLN A 233 -5.17 6.04 -5.53
C GLN A 233 -3.67 5.87 -5.87
N ALA A 234 -3.07 4.71 -5.56
CA ALA A 234 -1.67 4.41 -5.83
C ALA A 234 -0.71 5.50 -5.31
N GLN A 235 -1.00 6.10 -4.14
CA GLN A 235 -0.20 7.17 -3.56
C GLN A 235 0.20 6.83 -2.13
N LEU A 236 1.50 6.96 -1.83
CA LEU A 236 1.98 6.94 -0.45
C LEU A 236 1.69 8.26 0.22
N ALA A 237 1.01 8.16 1.36
CA ALA A 237 0.71 9.28 2.24
C ALA A 237 1.56 9.21 3.51
N ASP A 238 1.89 10.38 4.04
CA ASP A 238 2.55 10.54 5.34
C ASP A 238 1.61 10.18 6.51
N PHE A 239 0.30 10.22 6.29
CA PHE A 239 -0.76 9.79 7.20
C PHE A 239 -1.20 8.33 6.99
N LEU A 240 -2.00 7.80 7.92
CA LEU A 240 -2.56 6.43 7.86
C LEU A 240 -4.06 6.41 7.56
N PRO A 241 -4.63 5.26 7.12
CA PRO A 241 -6.06 5.13 6.80
C PRO A 241 -7.03 5.64 7.90
N HIS A 242 -6.65 5.52 9.16
CA HIS A 242 -7.46 6.02 10.27
C HIS A 242 -7.45 7.55 10.40
N ASP A 243 -6.37 8.22 9.99
CA ASP A 243 -6.31 9.68 9.94
C ASP A 243 -7.26 10.22 8.85
N LEU A 244 -7.24 9.61 7.66
CA LEU A 244 -8.18 9.94 6.59
C LEU A 244 -9.62 9.73 7.06
N THR A 245 -9.90 8.60 7.71
CA THR A 245 -11.21 8.29 8.27
C THR A 245 -11.68 9.37 9.24
N ALA A 246 -10.81 9.78 10.16
CA ALA A 246 -11.11 10.82 11.13
C ALA A 246 -11.45 12.15 10.46
N ARG A 247 -10.67 12.55 9.46
CA ARG A 247 -10.88 13.81 8.73
C ARG A 247 -12.14 13.81 7.89
N ILE A 248 -12.51 12.67 7.30
CA ILE A 248 -13.79 12.52 6.61
C ILE A 248 -14.95 12.70 7.59
N ASP A 249 -14.91 12.03 8.75
CA ASP A 249 -15.94 12.19 9.78
C ASP A 249 -15.99 13.62 10.33
N GLN A 250 -14.86 14.31 10.48
CA GLN A 250 -14.83 15.73 10.86
C GLN A 250 -15.47 16.63 9.79
N PHE A 251 -15.15 16.39 8.52
CA PHE A 251 -15.66 17.17 7.41
C PHE A 251 -17.18 17.01 7.26
N ILE A 252 -17.69 15.80 7.49
CA ILE A 252 -19.12 15.50 7.53
C ILE A 252 -19.77 16.13 8.78
N GLY A 253 -19.19 15.93 9.96
CA GLY A 253 -19.73 16.40 11.23
C GLY A 253 -19.78 17.93 11.37
N SER A 254 -18.86 18.64 10.71
CA SER A 254 -18.83 20.12 10.67
C SER A 254 -19.80 20.74 9.66
N GLY A 255 -20.54 19.93 8.90
CA GLY A 255 -21.45 20.38 7.84
C GLY A 255 -20.76 20.93 6.59
N GLN A 256 -19.44 20.73 6.44
CA GLN A 256 -18.70 21.20 5.25
C GLN A 256 -19.11 20.44 3.99
N ALA A 257 -19.45 19.16 4.13
CA ALA A 257 -19.97 18.35 3.02
C ALA A 257 -21.23 18.99 2.40
N ASP A 258 -22.20 19.39 3.22
CA ASP A 258 -23.43 20.03 2.75
C ASP A 258 -23.16 21.41 2.13
N LYS A 259 -22.33 22.23 2.79
CA LYS A 259 -21.93 23.57 2.29
C LYS A 259 -21.27 23.50 0.92
N ARG A 260 -20.43 22.48 0.69
CA ARG A 260 -19.70 22.27 -0.57
C ARG A 260 -20.45 21.35 -1.54
N LYS A 261 -21.67 20.91 -1.20
CA LYS A 261 -22.51 20.01 -2.00
C LYS A 261 -21.81 18.68 -2.35
N VAL A 262 -20.89 18.22 -1.50
CA VAL A 262 -20.20 16.93 -1.65
C VAL A 262 -21.06 15.86 -0.99
N LYS A 263 -21.35 14.76 -1.70
CA LYS A 263 -22.40 13.78 -1.30
C LYS A 263 -21.92 12.36 -1.03
N SER A 264 -20.66 12.06 -1.33
CA SER A 264 -20.09 10.71 -1.22
C SER A 264 -18.76 10.71 -0.48
N PHE A 265 -18.41 9.56 0.08
CA PHE A 265 -17.10 9.31 0.67
C PHE A 265 -15.97 9.61 -0.33
N ASN A 266 -16.03 9.06 -1.55
CA ASN A 266 -14.95 9.21 -2.55
C ASN A 266 -14.65 10.68 -2.84
N ALA A 267 -15.68 11.51 -3.04
CA ALA A 267 -15.49 12.92 -3.35
C ALA A 267 -14.93 13.72 -2.16
N ILE A 268 -15.24 13.32 -0.91
CA ILE A 268 -14.62 13.92 0.28
C ILE A 268 -13.17 13.46 0.39
N ALA A 269 -12.91 12.17 0.24
CA ALA A 269 -11.57 11.60 0.32
C ALA A 269 -10.65 12.24 -0.72
N GLU A 270 -11.06 12.34 -1.98
CA GLU A 270 -10.34 13.00 -3.07
C GLU A 270 -10.05 14.46 -2.75
N LEU A 271 -11.05 15.21 -2.30
CA LEU A 271 -10.87 16.60 -1.89
C LEU A 271 -9.82 16.71 -0.78
N LEU A 272 -9.93 15.89 0.27
CA LEU A 272 -9.04 15.99 1.42
C LEU A 272 -7.60 15.57 1.09
N THR A 273 -7.41 14.52 0.28
CA THR A 273 -6.08 14.06 -0.11
C THR A 273 -5.42 14.99 -1.13
N SER A 274 -6.17 15.52 -2.10
CA SER A 274 -5.63 16.46 -3.11
C SER A 274 -5.26 17.83 -2.54
N THR A 275 -5.90 18.25 -1.44
CA THR A 275 -5.58 19.52 -0.77
C THR A 275 -4.65 19.35 0.44
N GLU A 276 -4.05 18.16 0.63
CA GLU A 276 -3.18 17.87 1.78
C GLU A 276 -3.82 18.23 3.14
N ALA A 277 -5.14 18.03 3.24
CA ALA A 277 -5.95 18.43 4.40
C ALA A 277 -6.03 17.32 5.47
N VAL A 278 -5.30 16.23 5.27
CA VAL A 278 -5.14 15.10 6.18
C VAL A 278 -3.70 15.08 6.65
N ARG A 279 -3.51 14.91 7.95
CA ARG A 279 -2.21 14.89 8.61
C ARG A 279 -2.09 13.64 9.48
N SER A 280 -0.86 13.16 9.61
CA SER A 280 -0.55 12.11 10.58
C SER A 280 -0.98 12.53 11.98
N GLY A 281 -1.74 11.68 12.67
CA GLY A 281 -2.23 11.91 14.03
C GLY A 281 -3.58 12.62 14.13
N ASP A 282 -4.21 12.97 13.00
CA ASP A 282 -5.58 13.51 12.99
C ASP A 282 -6.57 12.59 13.70
N PHE A 283 -6.39 11.27 13.59
CA PHE A 283 -7.20 10.30 14.31
C PHE A 283 -7.09 10.46 15.82
N ILE A 284 -5.86 10.59 16.34
CA ILE A 284 -5.61 10.72 17.78
C ILE A 284 -6.24 11.99 18.35
N GLY A 285 -6.13 13.10 17.62
CA GLY A 285 -6.77 14.36 18.02
C GLY A 285 -8.29 14.29 18.13
N MET A 286 -8.92 13.32 17.45
CA MET A 286 -10.37 13.13 17.42
C MET A 286 -10.86 11.96 18.27
N LYS A 287 -9.99 11.00 18.60
CA LYS A 287 -10.36 9.75 19.26
C LYS A 287 -11.18 9.96 20.54
N SER A 288 -10.72 10.82 21.44
CA SER A 288 -11.41 11.08 22.72
C SER A 288 -12.74 11.81 22.57
N ARG A 289 -13.02 12.41 21.41
CA ARG A 289 -14.24 13.20 21.17
C ARG A 289 -15.30 12.43 20.40
N ILE A 290 -14.88 11.53 19.50
CA ILE A 290 -15.78 10.88 18.54
C ILE A 290 -15.75 9.36 18.66
N TYR A 291 -14.62 8.77 19.04
CA TYR A 291 -14.38 7.32 18.94
C TYR A 291 -14.07 6.66 20.29
N GLU A 292 -14.52 7.26 21.40
CA GLU A 292 -14.20 6.76 22.74
C GLU A 292 -14.80 5.36 22.99
N SER A 293 -16.01 5.12 22.48
CA SER A 293 -16.74 3.86 22.62
C SER A 293 -16.49 2.88 21.48
N ASP A 294 -15.76 3.25 20.44
CA ASP A 294 -15.52 2.37 19.29
C ASP A 294 -14.51 1.28 19.64
N GLN A 295 -14.86 0.05 19.25
CA GLN A 295 -13.98 -1.08 19.44
C GLN A 295 -12.89 -1.13 18.36
N LEU A 296 -11.64 -1.13 18.81
CA LEU A 296 -10.46 -1.20 17.95
C LEU A 296 -9.44 -2.20 18.51
N PRO A 297 -8.62 -2.82 17.63
CA PRO A 297 -7.46 -3.58 18.07
C PRO A 297 -6.57 -2.73 18.98
N GLN A 298 -5.99 -3.33 20.01
CA GLN A 298 -5.07 -2.65 20.94
C GLN A 298 -3.71 -2.39 20.29
N LEU A 299 -3.67 -1.49 19.30
CA LEU A 299 -2.48 -1.13 18.53
C LEU A 299 -2.00 0.28 18.91
N PRO A 300 -0.68 0.52 19.00
CA PRO A 300 -0.16 1.81 19.45
C PRO A 300 -0.58 3.02 18.61
N PHE A 301 -0.82 2.90 17.30
CA PHE A 301 -1.34 4.02 16.52
C PHE A 301 -2.81 4.37 16.80
N PHE A 302 -3.55 3.49 17.48
CA PHE A 302 -4.90 3.77 17.94
C PHE A 302 -4.89 4.28 19.39
N PHE A 303 -3.92 3.84 20.17
CA PHE A 303 -3.79 4.14 21.60
C PHE A 303 -2.32 4.50 21.93
N PRO A 304 -1.83 5.66 21.49
CA PRO A 304 -0.46 6.07 21.77
C PRO A 304 -0.28 6.18 23.28
N GLU A 305 0.85 5.69 23.76
CA GLU A 305 1.25 5.87 25.16
C GLU A 305 1.34 7.38 25.47
N LYS A 306 0.86 7.75 26.66
CA LYS A 306 0.88 9.14 27.14
C LYS A 306 2.26 9.56 27.59
#